data_AF-A0A120N6S8-F1
#
_entry.id   AF-A0A120N6S8-F1
#
_cell.length_a   1.000
_cell.length_b   1.000
_cell.length_c   1.000
_cell.angle_alpha   90.00
_cell.angle_beta   90.00
_cell.angle_gamma   90.00
#
_symmetry.space_group_name_H-M   'P 1'
#
loop_
_entity.id
_entity.type
_entity.pdbx_description
1 polymer ?
#
loop_
_entity_poly.entity_id
_entity_poly.type
_entity_poly.pdbx_seq_one_letter_code
_entity_poly.pdbx_strand_id
1 'polypeptide(L)'
;MRGVAGMIPSPELRATGVGALPQRDPDAACRAVLAIFPEIPFIPTLPNRGLLESIVFADSEHLPGGVVREGRLTVDRGTDPSEAMEQILLDYLEGNAEPYRVGEAYGSGFHAMMGRDLSGPLLVKCQVTGPVTFGMQVVDETRRPILYDPEYADLLGKLLALRARWCEEAMRERMGARATLVVLSEPYLASLGSGVVPVDPGVAASAFGDIADLLEGGAWNPLLRQH
;
A
#
# COMPACT_ATOMS: atom_id res chain seq x y z
N MET A 1 -25.31 -41.60 -32.09
CA MET A 1 -25.69 -40.76 -30.93
C MET A 1 -24.44 -40.03 -30.46
N ARG A 2 -24.35 -38.73 -30.75
CA ARG A 2 -23.22 -37.88 -30.30
C ARG A 2 -23.51 -37.42 -28.87
N GLY A 3 -22.62 -37.77 -27.93
CA GLY A 3 -22.69 -37.35 -26.55
C GLY A 3 -22.37 -35.87 -26.41
N VAL A 4 -23.27 -35.13 -25.78
CA VAL A 4 -23.06 -33.74 -25.38
C VAL A 4 -22.18 -33.75 -24.13
N ALA A 5 -20.87 -33.67 -24.31
CA ALA A 5 -19.98 -33.24 -23.24
C ALA A 5 -20.21 -31.74 -23.06
N GLY A 6 -20.89 -31.34 -21.99
CA GLY A 6 -21.06 -29.94 -21.64
C GLY A 6 -19.70 -29.28 -21.49
N MET A 7 -19.39 -28.35 -22.39
CA MET A 7 -18.21 -27.50 -22.29
C MET A 7 -18.30 -26.70 -20.99
N ILE A 8 -17.43 -26.99 -20.03
CA ILE A 8 -17.21 -26.09 -18.89
C ILE A 8 -16.71 -24.77 -19.50
N PRO A 9 -17.40 -23.63 -19.27
CA PRO A 9 -16.95 -22.34 -19.76
C PRO A 9 -15.55 -22.03 -19.21
N SER A 10 -14.72 -21.37 -20.01
CA SER A 10 -13.38 -20.96 -19.57
C SER A 10 -13.49 -20.16 -18.28
N PRO A 11 -12.66 -20.42 -17.25
CA PRO A 11 -12.74 -19.73 -15.96
C PRO A 11 -12.31 -18.26 -16.01
N GLU A 12 -11.98 -17.72 -17.20
CA GLU A 12 -11.56 -16.33 -17.43
C GLU A 12 -10.45 -15.83 -16.50
N LEU A 13 -9.53 -16.72 -16.10
CA LEU A 13 -8.44 -16.39 -15.17
C LEU A 13 -7.58 -15.25 -15.72
N ARG A 14 -7.41 -14.20 -14.90
CA ARG A 14 -6.54 -13.04 -15.19
C ARG A 14 -5.35 -13.04 -14.24
N ALA A 15 -4.21 -12.54 -14.74
CA ALA A 15 -2.97 -12.47 -13.97
C ALA A 15 -2.54 -11.02 -13.73
N THR A 16 -1.83 -10.82 -12.62
CA THR A 16 -1.13 -9.56 -12.28
C THR A 16 0.14 -9.92 -11.47
N GLY A 17 1.16 -9.07 -11.46
CA GLY A 17 2.43 -9.33 -10.77
C GLY A 17 2.41 -8.90 -9.31
N VAL A 18 3.34 -9.39 -8.47
CA VAL A 18 3.36 -9.11 -7.02
C VAL A 18 3.53 -7.63 -6.71
N GLY A 19 4.40 -6.92 -7.43
CA GLY A 19 4.62 -5.47 -7.28
C GLY A 19 6.07 -5.05 -7.49
N ALA A 20 6.97 -5.58 -6.66
CA ALA A 20 8.39 -5.25 -6.71
C ALA A 20 9.08 -5.84 -7.95
N LEU A 21 9.93 -5.04 -8.59
CA LEU A 21 10.65 -5.40 -9.81
C LEU A 21 12.16 -5.10 -9.68
N PRO A 22 13.05 -5.91 -10.31
CA PRO A 22 14.50 -5.72 -10.21
C PRO A 22 15.06 -4.56 -11.04
N GLN A 23 14.25 -3.96 -11.91
CA GLN A 23 14.61 -2.84 -12.78
C GLN A 23 15.05 -1.60 -11.97
N ARG A 24 15.90 -0.78 -12.59
CA ARG A 24 16.31 0.54 -12.05
C ARG A 24 15.74 1.71 -12.85
N ASP A 25 15.27 1.45 -14.07
CA ASP A 25 14.61 2.41 -14.95
C ASP A 25 13.08 2.27 -14.80
N PRO A 26 12.39 3.29 -14.24
CA PRO A 26 10.94 3.31 -14.08
C PRO A 26 10.18 3.11 -15.39
N ASP A 27 10.61 3.77 -16.46
CA ASP A 27 9.95 3.68 -17.75
C ASP A 27 10.04 2.27 -18.34
N ALA A 28 11.21 1.62 -18.23
CA ALA A 28 11.38 0.24 -18.64
C ALA A 28 10.53 -0.74 -17.81
N ALA A 29 10.42 -0.50 -16.50
CA ALA A 29 9.58 -1.30 -15.63
C ALA A 29 8.09 -1.18 -16.03
N CYS A 30 7.57 0.03 -16.17
CA CYS A 30 6.18 0.27 -16.58
C CYS A 30 5.88 -0.35 -17.95
N ARG A 31 6.77 -0.19 -18.94
CA ARG A 31 6.61 -0.84 -20.26
C ARG A 31 6.51 -2.36 -20.15
N ALA A 32 7.34 -2.98 -19.31
CA ALA A 32 7.30 -4.42 -19.10
C ALA A 32 5.98 -4.86 -18.46
N VAL A 33 5.49 -4.12 -17.46
CA VAL A 33 4.20 -4.43 -16.83
C VAL A 33 3.06 -4.36 -17.83
N LEU A 34 2.97 -3.28 -18.61
CA LEU A 34 1.89 -3.11 -19.60
C LEU A 34 1.94 -4.15 -20.72
N ALA A 35 3.13 -4.61 -21.10
CA ALA A 35 3.29 -5.66 -22.10
C ALA A 35 2.89 -7.05 -21.59
N ILE A 36 3.18 -7.37 -20.31
CA ILE A 36 2.96 -8.71 -19.73
C ILE A 36 1.56 -8.83 -19.12
N PHE A 37 1.04 -7.77 -18.51
CA PHE A 37 -0.23 -7.73 -17.79
C PHE A 37 -1.17 -6.66 -18.35
N PRO A 38 -1.56 -6.73 -19.64
CA PRO A 38 -2.36 -5.68 -20.28
C PRO A 38 -3.78 -5.55 -19.70
N GLU A 39 -4.34 -6.62 -19.13
CA GLU A 39 -5.70 -6.60 -18.57
C GLU A 39 -5.76 -6.11 -17.12
N ILE A 40 -4.74 -6.45 -16.32
CA ILE A 40 -4.61 -6.04 -14.90
C ILE A 40 -3.16 -5.61 -14.61
N PRO A 41 -2.73 -4.45 -15.16
CA PRO A 41 -1.39 -3.94 -14.88
C PRO A 41 -1.28 -3.55 -13.42
N PHE A 42 -0.07 -3.68 -12.88
CA PHE A 42 0.26 -3.19 -11.56
C PHE A 42 1.24 -2.02 -11.64
N ILE A 43 1.17 -1.11 -10.69
CA ILE A 43 2.19 -0.08 -10.52
C ILE A 43 3.41 -0.74 -9.87
N PRO A 44 4.59 -0.72 -10.51
CA PRO A 44 5.77 -1.37 -9.97
C PRO A 44 6.47 -0.51 -8.90
N THR A 45 7.05 -1.16 -7.90
CA THR A 45 8.05 -0.55 -6.99
C THR A 45 9.44 -1.03 -7.38
N LEU A 46 10.45 -0.15 -7.25
CA LEU A 46 11.82 -0.43 -7.71
C LEU A 46 12.85 -0.40 -6.58
N PRO A 47 12.86 -1.40 -5.68
CA PRO A 47 13.78 -1.43 -4.53
C PRO A 47 15.27 -1.43 -4.94
N ASN A 48 15.60 -1.93 -6.14
CA ASN A 48 16.97 -1.90 -6.68
C ASN A 48 17.40 -0.51 -7.19
N ARG A 49 16.45 0.42 -7.37
CA ARG A 49 16.73 1.80 -7.77
C ARG A 49 17.18 2.63 -6.58
N GLY A 50 16.50 2.51 -5.44
CA GLY A 50 16.82 3.25 -4.23
C GLY A 50 16.16 2.67 -2.99
N LEU A 51 16.77 2.94 -1.82
CA LEU A 51 16.28 2.48 -0.52
C LEU A 51 14.83 2.92 -0.26
N LEU A 52 14.48 4.15 -0.66
CA LEU A 52 13.16 4.73 -0.41
C LEU A 52 12.01 4.02 -1.16
N GLU A 53 12.31 3.18 -2.16
CA GLU A 53 11.31 2.35 -2.85
C GLU A 53 11.23 0.93 -2.30
N SER A 54 12.03 0.61 -1.28
CA SER A 54 11.91 -0.66 -0.57
C SER A 54 10.69 -0.66 0.33
N ILE A 55 10.15 -1.86 0.62
CA ILE A 55 9.02 -2.02 1.54
C ILE A 55 9.30 -1.29 2.86
N VAL A 56 8.23 -0.76 3.48
CA VAL A 56 8.28 0.14 4.65
C VAL A 56 8.78 1.55 4.32
N PHE A 57 9.92 1.70 3.63
CA PHE A 57 10.40 3.05 3.28
C PHE A 57 9.47 3.76 2.28
N ALA A 58 8.92 3.04 1.30
CA ALA A 58 8.04 3.59 0.26
C ALA A 58 6.83 4.36 0.81
N ASP A 59 6.37 3.99 2.01
CA ASP A 59 5.18 4.56 2.65
C ASP A 59 5.53 5.38 3.90
N SER A 60 6.81 5.66 4.16
CA SER A 60 7.26 6.36 5.38
C SER A 60 7.40 7.87 5.25
N GLU A 61 7.19 8.42 4.05
CA GLU A 61 7.45 9.84 3.74
C GLU A 61 6.75 10.81 4.70
N HIS A 62 5.54 10.47 5.14
CA HIS A 62 4.70 11.31 5.98
C HIS A 62 4.54 10.76 7.41
N LEU A 63 5.45 9.85 7.83
CA LEU A 63 5.46 9.34 9.19
C LEU A 63 5.91 10.44 10.16
N PRO A 64 5.09 10.84 11.16
CA PRO A 64 5.51 11.82 12.16
C PRO A 64 6.75 11.34 12.93
N GLY A 65 7.74 12.22 13.05
CA GLY A 65 9.04 11.89 13.67
C GLY A 65 9.88 10.90 12.86
N GLY A 66 9.46 10.47 11.67
CA GLY A 66 10.20 9.52 10.83
C GLY A 66 11.52 10.10 10.33
N VAL A 67 12.62 9.42 10.61
CA VAL A 67 13.96 9.78 10.12
C VAL A 67 14.66 8.56 9.55
N VAL A 68 15.22 8.71 8.35
CA VAL A 68 16.10 7.70 7.76
C VAL A 68 17.55 8.03 8.13
N ARG A 69 18.18 7.21 8.97
CA ARG A 69 19.59 7.32 9.36
C ARG A 69 20.31 6.00 9.09
N GLU A 70 21.44 6.06 8.39
CA GLU A 70 22.28 4.88 8.10
C GLU A 70 21.52 3.70 7.45
N GLY A 71 20.55 4.01 6.59
CA GLY A 71 19.74 2.99 5.92
C GLY A 71 18.68 2.32 6.80
N ARG A 72 18.37 2.91 7.96
CA ARG A 72 17.29 2.49 8.85
C ARG A 72 16.28 3.60 9.01
N LEU A 73 15.01 3.24 9.03
CA LEU A 73 13.92 4.12 9.37
C LEU A 73 13.64 4.02 10.87
N THR A 74 13.72 5.15 11.56
CA THR A 74 13.43 5.26 13.00
C THR A 74 12.47 6.39 13.26
N VAL A 75 11.73 6.33 14.35
CA VAL A 75 11.02 7.51 14.89
C VAL A 75 11.92 8.22 15.90
N ASP A 76 12.14 9.52 15.68
CA ASP A 76 12.86 10.42 16.57
C ASP A 76 11.87 11.05 17.57
N ARG A 77 11.93 10.60 18.82
CA ARG A 77 11.13 11.10 19.94
C ARG A 77 11.70 12.35 20.57
N GLY A 78 12.84 12.85 20.09
CA GLY A 78 13.39 14.14 20.49
C GLY A 78 12.61 15.33 19.92
N THR A 79 11.78 15.08 18.91
CA THR A 79 10.83 16.05 18.35
C THR A 79 9.42 15.76 18.85
N ASP A 80 8.63 16.79 19.12
CA ASP A 80 7.21 16.66 19.42
C ASP A 80 6.42 16.44 18.11
N PRO A 81 5.86 15.25 17.86
CA PRO A 81 5.13 14.96 16.64
C PRO A 81 3.63 15.29 16.73
N SER A 82 3.13 15.80 17.87
CA SER A 82 1.69 15.87 18.15
C SER A 82 0.90 16.66 17.10
N GLU A 83 1.42 17.79 16.62
CA GLU A 83 0.76 18.58 15.57
C GLU A 83 0.62 17.80 14.25
N ALA A 84 1.65 17.07 13.85
CA ALA A 84 1.61 16.25 12.64
C ALA A 84 0.67 15.05 12.79
N MET A 85 0.63 14.43 13.98
CA MET A 85 -0.30 13.34 14.27
C MET A 85 -1.76 13.85 14.25
N GLU A 86 -2.04 15.00 14.85
CA GLU A 86 -3.37 15.63 14.84
C GLU A 86 -3.80 15.96 13.40
N GLN A 87 -2.89 16.50 12.59
CA GLN A 87 -3.18 16.79 11.18
C GLN A 87 -3.56 15.53 10.39
N ILE A 88 -2.90 14.39 10.61
CA ILE A 88 -3.26 13.11 9.98
C ILE A 88 -4.66 12.66 10.39
N LEU A 89 -5.03 12.83 11.66
CA LEU A 89 -6.38 12.49 12.13
C LEU A 89 -7.44 13.36 11.44
N LEU A 90 -7.20 14.66 11.33
CA LEU A 90 -8.09 15.59 10.64
C LEU A 90 -8.22 15.25 9.15
N ASP A 91 -7.10 15.06 8.47
CA ASP A 91 -7.08 14.70 7.05
C ASP A 91 -7.80 13.37 6.80
N TYR A 92 -7.64 12.39 7.69
CA TYR A 92 -8.36 11.11 7.61
C TYR A 92 -9.87 11.29 7.74
N LEU A 93 -10.33 12.09 8.71
CA LEU A 93 -11.75 12.39 8.90
C LEU A 93 -12.35 13.15 7.71
N GLU A 94 -11.57 14.02 7.07
CA GLU A 94 -11.98 14.78 5.89
C GLU A 94 -11.77 14.01 4.57
N GLY A 95 -11.07 12.87 4.59
CA GLY A 95 -10.64 12.14 3.40
C GLY A 95 -9.64 12.91 2.53
N ASN A 96 -8.90 13.86 3.10
CA ASN A 96 -7.94 14.71 2.41
C ASN A 96 -6.60 13.97 2.17
N ALA A 97 -6.53 13.19 1.10
CA ALA A 97 -5.37 12.37 0.79
C ALA A 97 -4.24 13.09 0.02
N GLU A 98 -4.49 14.29 -0.52
CA GLU A 98 -3.51 15.03 -1.36
C GLU A 98 -2.16 15.32 -0.66
N PRO A 99 -2.11 15.68 0.65
CA PRO A 99 -0.84 15.83 1.36
C PRO A 99 -0.01 14.55 1.38
N TYR A 100 -0.66 13.38 1.34
CA TYR A 100 -0.06 12.06 1.50
C TYR A 100 0.39 11.43 0.20
N ARG A 101 0.51 12.22 -0.86
CA ARG A 101 0.99 11.78 -2.17
C ARG A 101 2.32 11.03 -2.08
N VAL A 102 2.50 10.07 -2.98
CA VAL A 102 3.77 9.36 -3.13
C VAL A 102 4.78 10.31 -3.77
N GLY A 103 5.85 10.67 -3.07
CA GLY A 103 6.96 11.42 -3.63
C GLY A 103 7.72 10.64 -4.71
N GLU A 104 8.34 11.32 -5.67
CA GLU A 104 9.06 10.68 -6.79
C GLU A 104 10.19 9.77 -6.31
N ALA A 105 10.85 10.14 -5.21
CA ALA A 105 11.90 9.34 -4.59
C ALA A 105 11.39 8.04 -3.93
N TYR A 106 10.11 8.00 -3.54
CA TYR A 106 9.47 6.89 -2.84
C TYR A 106 8.71 5.94 -3.76
N GLY A 107 8.32 6.39 -4.95
CA GLY A 107 7.59 5.57 -5.92
C GLY A 107 7.82 6.01 -7.35
N SER A 108 9.05 5.83 -7.85
CA SER A 108 9.40 6.26 -9.20
C SER A 108 8.60 5.53 -10.29
N GLY A 109 8.29 4.25 -10.08
CA GLY A 109 7.39 3.48 -10.95
C GLY A 109 5.95 3.99 -10.94
N PHE A 110 5.49 4.56 -9.81
CA PHE A 110 4.19 5.22 -9.72
C PHE A 110 4.16 6.48 -10.60
N HIS A 111 5.19 7.33 -10.47
CA HIS A 111 5.33 8.55 -11.28
C HIS A 111 5.46 8.26 -12.77
N ALA A 112 6.26 7.26 -13.16
CA ALA A 112 6.36 6.85 -14.56
C ALA A 112 5.05 6.26 -15.10
N MET A 113 4.24 5.62 -14.26
CA MET A 113 2.92 5.12 -14.65
C MET A 113 1.88 6.23 -14.81
N MET A 114 1.99 7.34 -14.07
CA MET A 114 1.10 8.51 -14.25
C MET A 114 1.16 9.12 -15.65
N GLY A 115 2.26 8.91 -16.39
CA GLY A 115 2.38 9.32 -17.79
C GLY A 115 1.75 8.36 -18.81
N ARG A 116 0.95 7.37 -18.37
CA ARG A 116 0.36 6.31 -19.22
C ARG A 116 -1.17 6.37 -19.19
N ASP A 117 -1.79 6.02 -20.33
CA ASP A 117 -3.23 5.82 -20.41
C ASP A 117 -3.58 4.38 -19.97
N LEU A 118 -4.29 4.27 -18.86
CA LEU A 118 -4.79 3.04 -18.26
C LEU A 118 -6.33 2.96 -18.32
N SER A 119 -6.96 3.61 -19.29
CA SER A 119 -8.40 3.50 -19.55
C SER A 119 -8.82 2.21 -20.27
N GLY A 120 -7.86 1.47 -20.81
CA GLY A 120 -8.07 0.18 -21.49
C GLY A 120 -8.18 -1.05 -20.55
N PRO A 121 -7.28 -1.21 -19.57
CA PRO A 121 -7.31 -2.31 -18.61
C PRO A 121 -8.63 -2.43 -17.83
N LEU A 122 -8.90 -3.65 -17.33
CA LEU A 122 -10.07 -3.94 -16.50
C LEU A 122 -9.94 -3.34 -15.10
N LEU A 123 -8.71 -3.36 -14.57
CA LEU A 123 -8.37 -3.02 -13.20
C LEU A 123 -6.91 -2.59 -13.16
N VAL A 124 -6.58 -1.53 -12.43
CA VAL A 124 -5.18 -1.15 -12.16
C VAL A 124 -4.87 -1.44 -10.70
N LYS A 125 -3.74 -2.10 -10.46
CA LYS A 125 -3.33 -2.49 -9.11
C LYS A 125 -2.17 -1.64 -8.62
N CYS A 126 -2.20 -1.20 -7.36
CA CYS A 126 -1.01 -0.71 -6.67
C CYS A 126 -0.79 -1.49 -5.37
N GLN A 127 0.31 -1.21 -4.67
CA GLN A 127 0.61 -1.81 -3.38
C GLN A 127 0.94 -0.70 -2.39
N VAL A 128 0.52 -0.88 -1.16
CA VAL A 128 0.89 -0.06 0.00
C VAL A 128 1.35 -1.02 1.09
N THR A 129 2.37 -0.66 1.85
CA THR A 129 2.81 -1.46 3.01
C THR A 129 1.67 -1.54 4.01
N GLY A 130 1.34 -2.73 4.51
CA GLY A 130 0.28 -2.84 5.51
C GLY A 130 0.72 -2.40 6.92
N PRO A 131 -0.25 -2.09 7.80
CA PRO A 131 -0.01 -1.48 9.10
C PRO A 131 0.80 -2.35 10.06
N VAL A 132 0.66 -3.69 10.01
CA VAL A 132 1.41 -4.59 10.89
C VAL A 132 2.86 -4.63 10.47
N THR A 133 3.13 -4.86 9.19
CA THR A 133 4.49 -4.86 8.62
C THR A 133 5.18 -3.52 8.83
N PHE A 134 4.50 -2.40 8.58
CA PHE A 134 5.05 -1.06 8.76
C PHE A 134 5.37 -0.81 10.24
N GLY A 135 4.38 -0.96 11.13
CA GLY A 135 4.54 -0.67 12.55
C GLY A 135 5.52 -1.60 13.28
N MET A 136 5.72 -2.82 12.78
CA MET A 136 6.68 -3.77 13.34
C MET A 136 8.12 -3.52 12.89
N GLN A 137 8.33 -2.97 11.69
CA GLN A 137 9.66 -2.73 11.14
C GLN A 137 10.21 -1.34 11.47
N VAL A 138 9.34 -0.35 11.63
CA VAL A 138 9.75 0.97 12.12
C VAL A 138 9.93 0.90 13.63
N VAL A 139 11.08 1.38 14.11
CA VAL A 139 11.45 1.32 15.53
C VAL A 139 11.82 2.70 16.08
N ASP A 140 11.68 2.88 17.39
CA ASP A 140 12.24 4.02 18.11
C ASP A 140 13.77 3.88 18.35
N GLU A 141 14.37 4.83 19.06
CA GLU A 141 15.80 4.81 19.38
C GLU A 141 16.22 3.64 20.28
N THR A 142 15.26 3.04 20.99
CA THR A 142 15.45 1.86 21.84
C THR A 142 15.29 0.54 21.07
N ARG A 143 15.06 0.62 19.75
CA ARG A 143 14.75 -0.52 18.85
C ARG A 143 13.42 -1.21 19.17
N ARG A 144 12.49 -0.50 19.82
CA ARG A 144 11.15 -1.00 20.05
C ARG A 144 10.26 -0.64 18.85
N PRO A 145 9.53 -1.60 18.26
CA PRO A 145 8.58 -1.30 17.20
C PRO A 145 7.54 -0.25 17.60
N ILE A 146 7.24 0.66 16.68
CA ILE A 146 6.28 1.74 16.92
C ILE A 146 4.85 1.22 17.07
N LEU A 147 4.54 0.03 16.57
CA LEU A 147 3.24 -0.61 16.80
C LEU A 147 2.94 -0.89 18.28
N TYR A 148 3.97 -0.88 19.14
CA TYR A 148 3.82 -1.04 20.59
C TYR A 148 3.63 0.28 21.33
N ASP A 149 3.63 1.39 20.61
CA ASP A 149 3.29 2.71 21.09
C ASP A 149 1.81 2.97 20.76
N PRO A 150 0.93 3.18 21.76
CA PRO A 150 -0.51 3.30 21.52
C PRO A 150 -0.89 4.44 20.57
N GLU A 151 -0.15 5.55 20.60
CA GLU A 151 -0.44 6.71 19.76
C GLU A 151 -0.11 6.39 18.30
N TYR A 152 1.04 5.76 18.04
CA TYR A 152 1.38 5.30 16.69
C TYR A 152 0.47 4.16 16.23
N ALA A 153 0.10 3.23 17.12
CA ALA A 153 -0.77 2.11 16.76
C ALA A 153 -2.15 2.58 16.24
N ASP A 154 -2.74 3.61 16.85
CA ASP A 154 -3.99 4.23 16.37
C ASP A 154 -3.79 5.07 15.09
N LEU A 155 -2.63 5.72 14.95
CA LEU A 155 -2.32 6.58 13.80
C LEU A 155 -2.03 5.80 12.51
N LEU A 156 -1.35 4.66 12.61
CA LEU A 156 -0.78 3.95 11.45
C LEU A 156 -1.85 3.54 10.42
N GLY A 157 -3.01 3.09 10.87
CA GLY A 157 -4.13 2.76 9.99
C GLY A 157 -4.54 3.97 9.15
N LYS A 158 -4.72 5.12 9.79
CA LYS A 158 -5.18 6.38 9.17
C LYS A 158 -4.15 6.97 8.21
N LEU A 159 -2.88 6.98 8.60
CA LEU A 159 -1.77 7.40 7.73
C LEU A 159 -1.71 6.55 6.45
N LEU A 160 -1.75 5.23 6.60
CA LEU A 160 -1.70 4.31 5.46
C LEU A 160 -3.00 4.34 4.63
N ALA A 161 -4.14 4.63 5.24
CA ALA A 161 -5.40 4.84 4.57
C ALA A 161 -5.31 6.03 3.61
N LEU A 162 -4.78 7.16 4.09
CA LEU A 162 -4.59 8.37 3.28
C LEU A 162 -3.63 8.13 2.12
N ARG A 163 -2.52 7.43 2.36
CA ARG A 163 -1.58 7.00 1.30
C ARG A 163 -2.27 6.09 0.27
N ALA A 164 -3.06 5.12 0.72
CA ALA A 164 -3.80 4.21 -0.14
C ALA A 164 -4.87 4.94 -0.97
N ARG A 165 -5.60 5.86 -0.35
CA ARG A 165 -6.61 6.69 -1.02
C ARG A 165 -5.97 7.57 -2.10
N TRP A 166 -4.87 8.24 -1.80
CA TRP A 166 -4.17 9.01 -2.80
C TRP A 166 -3.76 8.15 -4.01
N CYS A 167 -3.22 6.95 -3.76
CA CYS A 167 -2.85 6.03 -4.83
C CYS A 167 -4.06 5.66 -5.71
N GLU A 168 -5.20 5.41 -5.09
CA GLU A 168 -6.46 5.12 -5.78
C GLU A 168 -6.96 6.29 -6.62
N GLU A 169 -7.01 7.49 -6.05
CA GLU A 169 -7.42 8.71 -6.73
C GLU A 169 -6.48 9.02 -7.90
N ALA A 170 -5.17 8.90 -7.71
CA ALA A 170 -4.20 9.10 -8.77
C ALA A 170 -4.36 8.09 -9.92
N MET A 171 -4.60 6.80 -9.62
CA MET A 171 -4.89 5.79 -10.65
C MET A 171 -6.15 6.14 -11.46
N ARG A 172 -7.22 6.55 -10.79
CA ARG A 172 -8.48 6.91 -11.46
C ARG A 172 -8.35 8.19 -12.27
N GLU A 173 -7.90 9.26 -11.63
CA GLU A 173 -7.98 10.62 -12.16
C GLU A 173 -6.82 10.97 -13.08
N ARG A 174 -5.61 10.45 -12.84
CA ARG A 174 -4.42 10.78 -13.63
C ARG A 174 -4.13 9.76 -14.71
N MET A 175 -4.48 8.49 -14.48
CA MET A 175 -4.22 7.39 -15.42
C MET A 175 -5.48 6.89 -16.14
N GLY A 176 -6.67 7.32 -15.74
CA GLY A 176 -7.93 6.91 -16.37
C GLY A 176 -8.39 5.50 -16.00
N ALA A 177 -7.88 4.92 -14.90
CA ALA A 177 -8.23 3.56 -14.48
C ALA A 177 -9.74 3.43 -14.22
N ARG A 178 -10.39 2.43 -14.85
CA ARG A 178 -11.83 2.16 -14.67
C ARG A 178 -12.16 1.57 -13.31
N ALA A 179 -11.25 0.77 -12.78
CA ALA A 179 -11.32 0.19 -11.46
C ALA A 179 -9.91 0.13 -10.87
N THR A 180 -9.84 0.20 -9.54
CA THR A 180 -8.59 0.20 -8.77
C THR A 180 -8.56 -0.98 -7.80
N LEU A 181 -7.36 -1.47 -7.53
CA LEU A 181 -7.08 -2.43 -6.47
C LEU A 181 -5.84 -1.96 -5.70
N VAL A 182 -6.02 -1.60 -4.44
CA VAL A 182 -4.90 -1.37 -3.52
C VAL A 182 -4.64 -2.67 -2.74
N VAL A 183 -3.42 -3.20 -2.85
CA VAL A 183 -3.02 -4.39 -2.07
C VAL A 183 -2.15 -3.97 -0.90
N LEU A 184 -2.55 -4.34 0.31
CA LEU A 184 -1.74 -4.18 1.51
C LEU A 184 -0.69 -5.29 1.60
N SER A 185 0.57 -4.91 1.49
CA SER A 185 1.72 -5.83 1.51
C SER A 185 2.11 -6.14 2.95
N GLU A 186 1.84 -7.38 3.36
CA GLU A 186 1.88 -7.78 4.78
C GLU A 186 2.69 -9.07 5.05
N PRO A 187 4.00 -9.09 4.79
CA PRO A 187 4.84 -10.24 5.11
C PRO A 187 4.89 -10.57 6.63
N TYR A 188 4.78 -9.57 7.51
CA TYR A 188 4.79 -9.80 8.96
C TYR A 188 3.47 -10.39 9.49
N LEU A 189 2.35 -10.19 8.77
CA LEU A 189 1.06 -10.75 9.14
C LEU A 189 1.09 -12.29 9.17
N ALA A 190 1.88 -12.92 8.30
CA ALA A 190 2.09 -14.38 8.32
C ALA A 190 2.79 -14.88 9.61
N SER A 191 3.42 -13.97 10.36
CA SER A 191 4.07 -14.26 11.64
C SER A 191 3.17 -13.98 12.85
N LEU A 192 1.97 -13.39 12.66
CA LEU A 192 0.98 -13.19 13.72
C LEU A 192 0.54 -14.54 14.31
N GLY A 193 0.50 -14.60 15.64
CA GLY A 193 0.15 -15.82 16.37
C GLY A 193 1.31 -16.79 16.58
N SER A 194 2.49 -16.54 16.01
CA SER A 194 3.73 -17.16 16.49
C SER A 194 4.14 -16.53 17.82
N GLY A 195 4.69 -17.31 18.76
CA GLY A 195 5.14 -16.79 20.07
C GLY A 195 6.30 -15.78 20.01
N VAL A 196 6.68 -15.33 18.81
CA VAL A 196 7.82 -14.45 18.53
C VAL A 196 7.38 -13.02 18.19
N VAL A 197 6.12 -12.80 17.77
CA VAL A 197 5.59 -11.47 17.40
C VAL A 197 4.30 -11.19 18.18
N PRO A 198 4.38 -10.55 19.36
CA PRO A 198 3.21 -10.21 20.16
C PRO A 198 2.53 -8.96 19.59
N VAL A 199 1.69 -9.12 18.57
CA VAL A 199 0.81 -8.04 18.09
C VAL A 199 -0.62 -8.39 18.46
N ASP A 200 -1.33 -7.42 19.02
CA ASP A 200 -2.73 -7.55 19.37
C ASP A 200 -3.58 -7.66 18.09
N PRO A 201 -4.36 -8.76 17.91
CA PRO A 201 -5.21 -8.92 16.74
C PRO A 201 -6.25 -7.80 16.56
N GLY A 202 -6.73 -7.19 17.65
CA GLY A 202 -7.66 -6.06 17.64
C GLY A 202 -7.00 -4.78 17.11
N VAL A 203 -5.75 -4.52 17.46
CA VAL A 203 -4.98 -3.39 16.91
C VAL A 203 -4.79 -3.56 15.40
N ALA A 204 -4.40 -4.76 14.97
CA ALA A 204 -4.27 -5.05 13.54
C ALA A 204 -5.61 -4.88 12.80
N ALA A 205 -6.69 -5.48 13.33
CA ALA A 205 -8.02 -5.40 12.73
C ALA A 205 -8.52 -3.96 12.62
N SER A 206 -8.31 -3.13 13.65
CA SER A 206 -8.68 -1.71 13.63
C SER A 206 -7.95 -0.97 12.53
N ALA A 207 -6.64 -1.15 12.40
CA ALA A 207 -5.85 -0.47 11.38
C ALA A 207 -6.24 -0.90 9.94
N PHE A 208 -6.58 -2.18 9.74
CA PHE A 208 -7.14 -2.64 8.46
C PHE A 208 -8.53 -2.04 8.18
N GLY A 209 -9.35 -1.88 9.22
CA GLY A 209 -10.65 -1.22 9.15
C GLY A 209 -10.52 0.23 8.68
N ASP A 210 -9.64 1.00 9.31
CA ASP A 210 -9.38 2.40 8.93
C ASP A 210 -9.01 2.54 7.44
N ILE A 211 -8.16 1.65 6.93
CA ILE A 211 -7.76 1.65 5.52
C ILE A 211 -8.93 1.28 4.61
N ALA A 212 -9.72 0.27 4.98
CA ALA A 212 -10.85 -0.20 4.18
C ALA A 212 -11.99 0.83 4.12
N ASP A 213 -12.23 1.57 5.20
CA ASP A 213 -13.30 2.56 5.30
C ASP A 213 -13.06 3.77 4.39
N LEU A 214 -11.79 4.11 4.15
CA LEU A 214 -11.43 5.25 3.32
C LEU A 214 -11.35 4.92 1.82
N LEU A 215 -11.15 3.66 1.43
CA LEU A 215 -11.03 3.25 0.03
C LEU A 215 -12.39 3.04 -0.65
N GLU A 216 -12.52 3.50 -1.90
CA GLU A 216 -13.71 3.33 -2.74
C GLU A 216 -13.58 2.17 -3.72
N GLY A 217 -12.34 1.86 -4.16
CA GLY A 217 -12.05 0.77 -5.07
C GLY A 217 -11.55 -0.50 -4.39
N GLY A 218 -11.72 -1.60 -5.11
CA GLY A 218 -11.29 -2.94 -4.70
C GLY A 218 -12.40 -3.79 -4.09
N ALA A 219 -12.45 -5.03 -4.58
CA ALA A 219 -13.23 -6.16 -4.10
C ALA A 219 -12.80 -6.59 -2.69
N TRP A 220 -12.95 -5.71 -1.71
CA TRP A 220 -12.95 -6.07 -0.30
C TRP A 220 -14.15 -6.97 -0.05
N ASN A 221 -13.85 -8.21 0.33
CA ASN A 221 -14.74 -9.30 0.70
C ASN A 221 -16.21 -8.89 0.98
N PRO A 222 -17.19 -9.25 0.12
CA PRO A 222 -18.61 -9.06 0.41
C PRO A 222 -19.07 -9.73 1.71
N LEU A 223 -18.29 -10.67 2.27
CA LEU A 223 -18.60 -11.36 3.53
C LEU A 223 -18.34 -10.53 4.79
N LEU A 224 -17.66 -9.38 4.71
CA LEU A 224 -17.42 -8.50 5.88
C LEU A 224 -18.38 -7.30 5.96
N ARG A 225 -19.22 -7.08 4.93
CA ARG A 225 -20.34 -6.12 4.99
C ARG A 225 -21.67 -6.75 5.46
N GLN A 226 -21.66 -8.01 5.87
CA GLN A 226 -22.76 -8.62 6.59
C GLN A 226 -22.34 -8.83 8.04
N HIS A 227 -22.46 -7.80 8.86
CA HIS A 227 -22.98 -7.84 10.23
C HIS A 227 -23.18 -6.40 10.74
#